data_AF-A0A381EJN0-F1
#
_entry.id   AF-A0A381EJN0-F1
#
_cell.length_a   1.000
_cell.length_b   1.000
_cell.length_c   1.000
_cell.angle_alpha   90.00
_cell.angle_beta   90.00
_cell.angle_gamma   90.00
#
_symmetry.space_group_name_H-M   'P 1'
#
loop_
_entity.id
_entity.type
_entity.pdbx_description
1 polymer ?
#
loop_
_entity_poly.entity_id
_entity_poly.type
_entity_poly.pdbx_seq_one_letter_code
_entity_poly.pdbx_strand_id
1 'polypeptide(L)'
;MSLKKAFSLLELVFVILIIAILTGIALPFLKQNKEEAKLLKLKMDYEMLNSALSLMRNEADLKNLAYINELDQAAILKENETLFYCQNCSFSLLSTPIYSSKMGWIKNGVNQYSFFLNPQKSVEFRYENGLLKCLKNCKELL
;
A
#
# COMPACT_ATOMS: atom_id res chain seq x y z
N MET A 1 -13.17 -26.19 -49.43
CA MET A 1 -13.36 -25.66 -48.06
C MET A 1 -13.01 -26.79 -47.09
N SER A 2 -11.80 -26.76 -46.52
CA SER A 2 -11.36 -27.80 -45.59
C SER A 2 -12.09 -27.64 -44.26
N LEU A 3 -12.91 -28.63 -43.89
CA LEU A 3 -13.53 -28.70 -42.57
C LEU A 3 -12.41 -28.93 -41.55
N LYS A 4 -12.06 -27.89 -40.79
CA LYS A 4 -11.18 -28.03 -39.63
C LYS A 4 -11.86 -28.99 -38.65
N LYS A 5 -11.17 -30.07 -38.27
CA LYS A 5 -11.67 -31.01 -37.26
C LYS A 5 -11.94 -30.24 -35.97
N ALA A 6 -13.21 -30.22 -35.54
CA ALA A 6 -13.59 -29.71 -34.23
C ALA A 6 -13.13 -30.71 -33.16
N PHE A 7 -12.83 -30.20 -31.96
CA PHE A 7 -12.50 -31.03 -30.79
C PHE A 7 -13.66 -31.96 -30.45
N SER A 8 -13.31 -33.18 -30.03
CA SER A 8 -14.27 -34.15 -29.51
C SER A 8 -14.85 -33.67 -28.17
N LEU A 9 -16.11 -34.00 -27.90
CA LEU A 9 -16.73 -33.77 -26.60
C LEU A 9 -15.89 -34.36 -25.46
N LEU A 10 -15.31 -35.55 -25.68
CA LEU A 10 -14.46 -36.21 -24.67
C LEU A 10 -13.19 -35.40 -24.38
N GLU A 11 -12.56 -34.83 -25.41
CA GLU A 11 -11.36 -34.00 -25.25
C GLU A 11 -11.67 -32.73 -24.46
N LEU A 12 -12.84 -32.11 -24.71
CA LEU A 12 -13.31 -30.97 -23.94
C LEU A 12 -13.47 -31.31 -22.45
N VAL A 13 -14.06 -32.46 -22.14
CA VAL A 13 -14.26 -32.92 -20.75
C VAL A 13 -12.92 -33.13 -20.05
N PHE A 14 -11.95 -33.76 -20.72
CA PHE A 14 -10.60 -33.92 -20.17
C PHE A 14 -9.91 -32.58 -19.91
N VAL A 15 -10.02 -31.62 -20.84
CA VAL A 15 -9.44 -30.28 -20.65
C VAL A 15 -10.05 -29.56 -19.45
N ILE A 16 -11.37 -29.58 -19.31
CA ILE A 16 -12.06 -28.92 -18.17
C ILE A 16 -11.65 -29.58 -16.84
N LEU A 17 -11.56 -30.91 -16.79
CA LEU A 17 -11.09 -31.65 -15.61
C LEU A 17 -9.68 -31.25 -15.20
N ILE A 18 -8.76 -31.18 -16.17
CA ILE A 18 -7.37 -30.78 -15.92
C ILE A 18 -7.32 -29.34 -15.39
N ILE A 19 -8.06 -28.41 -16.01
CA ILE A 19 -8.13 -27.01 -15.54
C ILE A 19 -8.69 -26.92 -14.12
N ALA A 20 -9.71 -27.70 -13.79
CA ALA A 20 -10.30 -27.70 -12.45
C ALA A 20 -9.28 -28.14 -11.38
N ILE A 21 -8.51 -29.20 -11.65
CA ILE A 21 -7.49 -29.70 -10.73
C ILE A 21 -6.37 -28.66 -10.55
N LEU A 22 -5.84 -28.13 -11.67
CA LEU A 22 -4.77 -27.12 -11.63
C LEU A 22 -5.21 -25.86 -10.89
N THR A 23 -6.44 -25.41 -11.11
CA THR A 23 -7.01 -24.23 -10.45
C THR A 23 -7.16 -24.45 -8.95
N GLY A 24 -7.63 -25.64 -8.54
CA GLY A 24 -7.76 -26.01 -7.14
C GLY A 24 -6.44 -25.94 -6.37
N ILE A 25 -5.33 -26.35 -7.00
CA ILE A 25 -4.00 -26.33 -6.40
C ILE A 25 -3.41 -24.90 -6.41
N ALA A 26 -3.60 -24.13 -7.49
CA ALA A 26 -2.95 -22.82 -7.66
C ALA A 26 -3.59 -21.68 -6.84
N LEU A 27 -4.91 -21.72 -6.61
CA LEU A 27 -5.66 -20.69 -5.90
C LEU A 27 -5.11 -20.31 -4.50
N PRO A 28 -4.77 -21.24 -3.59
CA PRO A 28 -4.27 -20.89 -2.26
C PRO A 28 -2.94 -20.12 -2.30
N PHE A 29 -2.00 -20.53 -3.15
CA PHE A 29 -0.70 -19.86 -3.31
C PHE A 29 -0.85 -18.41 -3.77
N LEU A 30 -1.78 -18.15 -4.72
CA LEU A 30 -2.03 -16.80 -5.20
C LEU A 30 -2.58 -15.85 -4.13
N LYS A 31 -3.34 -16.36 -3.14
CA LYS A 31 -3.86 -15.53 -2.04
C LYS A 31 -2.75 -15.17 -1.06
N GLN A 32 -1.96 -16.16 -0.63
CA GLN A 32 -0.85 -15.94 0.31
C GLN A 32 0.18 -14.94 -0.26
N ASN A 33 0.58 -15.11 -1.51
CA ASN A 33 1.55 -14.21 -2.16
C ASN A 33 1.05 -12.76 -2.21
N LYS A 34 -0.27 -12.53 -2.35
CA LYS A 34 -0.84 -11.18 -2.37
C LYS A 34 -0.76 -10.52 -0.99
N GLU A 35 -1.03 -11.26 0.08
CA GLU A 35 -0.97 -10.73 1.45
C GLU A 35 0.48 -10.42 1.85
N GLU A 36 1.41 -11.32 1.53
CA GLU A 36 2.84 -11.12 1.76
C GLU A 36 3.38 -9.92 0.96
N ALA A 37 3.00 -9.77 -0.30
CA ALA A 37 3.39 -8.62 -1.11
C ALA A 37 2.86 -7.29 -0.55
N LYS A 38 1.63 -7.29 0.00
CA LYS A 38 1.08 -6.10 0.68
C LYS A 38 1.85 -5.76 1.96
N LEU A 39 2.19 -6.77 2.75
CA LEU A 39 2.98 -6.58 3.96
C LEU A 39 4.38 -6.05 3.63
N LEU A 40 5.02 -6.62 2.61
CA LEU A 40 6.32 -6.16 2.13
C LEU A 40 6.24 -4.71 1.64
N LYS A 41 5.20 -4.37 0.87
CA LYS A 41 4.94 -2.99 0.44
C LYS A 41 4.82 -2.04 1.63
N LEU A 42 4.04 -2.41 2.64
CA LEU A 42 3.91 -1.61 3.87
C LEU A 42 5.26 -1.37 4.53
N LYS A 43 6.09 -2.42 4.69
CA LYS A 43 7.43 -2.30 5.28
C LYS A 43 8.33 -1.37 4.45
N MET A 44 8.35 -1.53 3.13
CA MET A 44 9.13 -0.67 2.24
C MET A 44 8.66 0.80 2.30
N ASP A 45 7.35 1.03 2.24
CA ASP A 45 6.77 2.38 2.32
C ASP A 45 7.11 3.03 3.67
N TYR A 46 7.01 2.27 4.77
CA TYR A 46 7.32 2.75 6.12
C TYR A 46 8.80 3.17 6.28
N GLU A 47 9.73 2.34 5.81
CA GLU A 47 11.16 2.67 5.84
C GLU A 47 11.49 3.87 4.95
N MET A 48 10.87 3.94 3.76
CA MET A 48 11.01 5.10 2.88
C MET A 48 10.53 6.39 3.56
N LEU A 49 9.34 6.36 4.18
CA LEU A 49 8.79 7.51 4.90
C LEU A 49 9.68 7.92 6.08
N ASN A 50 10.19 6.96 6.86
CA ASN A 50 11.10 7.26 7.97
C ASN A 50 12.43 7.87 7.52
N SER A 51 12.98 7.38 6.41
CA SER A 51 14.17 7.95 5.79
C SER A 51 13.94 9.40 5.36
N ALA A 52 12.83 9.66 4.65
CA ALA A 52 12.45 10.99 4.22
C ALA A 52 12.20 11.95 5.41
N LEU A 53 11.54 11.47 6.47
CA LEU A 53 11.31 12.23 7.70
C LEU A 53 12.61 12.50 8.47
N SER A 54 13.58 11.58 8.42
CA SER A 54 14.92 11.80 8.98
C SER A 54 15.64 12.94 8.26
N LEU A 55 15.60 12.95 6.93
CA LEU A 55 16.17 14.03 6.13
C LEU A 55 15.49 15.38 6.41
N MET A 56 14.15 15.41 6.46
CA MET A 56 13.40 16.62 6.81
C MET A 56 13.81 17.17 8.18
N ARG A 57 13.89 16.30 9.21
CA ARG A 57 14.27 16.72 10.56
C ARG A 57 15.69 17.29 10.58
N ASN A 58 16.64 16.62 9.94
CA ASN A 58 18.01 17.11 9.85
C ASN A 58 18.06 18.49 9.18
N GLU A 59 17.33 18.69 8.08
CA GLU A 59 17.28 19.99 7.41
C GLU A 59 16.63 21.08 8.27
N ALA A 60 15.53 20.75 8.96
CA ALA A 60 14.84 21.67 9.85
C ALA A 60 15.71 22.05 11.06
N ASP A 61 16.39 21.08 11.69
CA ASP A 61 17.28 21.29 12.83
C ASP A 61 18.48 22.17 12.44
N LEU A 62 19.08 21.94 11.28
CA LEU A 62 20.18 22.76 10.76
C LEU A 62 19.77 24.21 10.51
N LYS A 63 18.51 24.42 10.10
CA LYS A 63 17.93 25.75 9.86
C LYS A 63 17.27 26.35 11.10
N ASN A 64 17.27 25.63 12.23
CA ASN A 64 16.53 25.96 13.45
C ASN A 64 15.05 26.29 13.18
N LEU A 65 14.40 25.49 12.33
CA LEU A 65 13.00 25.62 11.95
C LEU A 65 12.14 24.60 12.69
N ALA A 66 10.87 24.96 12.93
CA ALA A 66 9.89 24.00 13.42
C ALA A 66 9.58 22.94 12.34
N TYR A 67 9.28 21.71 12.77
CA TYR A 67 8.80 20.66 11.87
C TYR A 67 7.43 21.01 11.30
N ILE A 68 7.16 20.57 10.07
CA ILE A 68 5.84 20.76 9.46
C ILE A 68 4.78 20.02 10.26
N ASN A 69 3.58 20.61 10.36
CA ASN A 69 2.48 20.03 11.14
C ASN A 69 1.66 19.03 10.35
N GLU A 70 1.64 19.10 9.02
CA GLU A 70 0.89 18.21 8.13
C GLU A 70 1.80 17.75 6.99
N LEU A 71 1.71 16.46 6.64
CA LEU A 71 2.57 15.85 5.61
C LEU A 71 1.97 15.91 4.19
N ASP A 72 0.66 16.18 4.08
CA ASP A 72 -0.07 16.28 2.83
C ASP A 72 -1.39 17.05 3.00
N GLN A 73 -1.99 17.42 1.86
CA GLN A 73 -3.28 18.09 1.78
C GLN A 73 -4.43 17.14 1.38
N ALA A 74 -4.23 15.83 1.50
CA ALA A 74 -5.22 14.84 1.09
C ALA A 74 -6.50 14.94 1.94
N ALA A 75 -7.64 14.68 1.30
CA ALA A 75 -8.92 14.57 2.00
C ALA A 75 -9.00 13.26 2.82
N ILE A 76 -9.61 13.36 4.01
CA ILE A 76 -9.79 12.24 4.93
C ILE A 76 -10.72 11.18 4.30
N LEU A 77 -10.33 9.91 4.41
CA LEU A 77 -11.08 8.73 3.94
C LEU A 77 -11.49 8.73 2.46
N LYS A 78 -10.83 9.54 1.63
CA LYS A 78 -11.07 9.63 0.19
C LYS A 78 -10.00 8.84 -0.57
N GLU A 79 -10.41 8.15 -1.63
CA GLU A 79 -9.52 7.39 -2.52
C GLU A 79 -8.96 8.29 -3.64
N ASN A 80 -7.82 7.87 -4.19
CA ASN A 80 -7.09 8.57 -5.25
C ASN A 80 -6.60 9.98 -4.90
N GLU A 81 -6.40 10.24 -3.61
CA GLU A 81 -5.75 11.45 -3.09
C GLU A 81 -4.24 11.22 -2.94
N THR A 82 -3.45 12.30 -3.05
CA THR A 82 -1.99 12.23 -2.94
C THR A 82 -1.55 12.32 -1.47
N LEU A 83 -1.02 11.22 -0.94
CA LEU A 83 -0.48 11.14 0.42
C LEU A 83 1.02 11.44 0.45
N PHE A 84 1.48 12.04 1.56
CA PHE A 84 2.88 12.37 1.83
C PHE A 84 3.57 13.19 0.73
N TYR A 85 2.77 13.91 -0.05
CA TYR A 85 3.22 14.68 -1.20
C TYR A 85 2.44 15.98 -1.25
N CYS A 86 3.14 17.07 -1.58
CA CYS A 86 2.49 18.34 -1.81
C CYS A 86 3.15 19.10 -2.97
N GLN A 87 2.35 19.46 -3.97
CA GLN A 87 2.82 20.18 -5.15
C GLN A 87 3.01 21.69 -4.91
N ASN A 88 2.19 22.29 -4.04
CA ASN A 88 2.15 23.74 -3.79
C ASN A 88 2.60 24.11 -2.38
N CYS A 89 3.39 23.27 -1.73
CA CYS A 89 3.93 23.53 -0.40
C CYS A 89 5.41 23.90 -0.48
N SER A 90 5.90 24.61 0.54
CA SER A 90 7.33 24.89 0.71
C SER A 90 8.20 23.63 0.83
N PHE A 91 7.59 22.50 1.23
CA PHE A 91 8.24 21.22 1.38
C PHE A 91 7.28 20.08 1.03
N SER A 92 7.79 19.06 0.35
CA SER A 92 7.10 17.80 0.08
C SER A 92 7.96 16.65 0.61
N LEU A 93 7.36 15.72 1.35
CA LEU A 93 8.11 14.61 1.94
C LEU A 93 8.59 13.63 0.86
N LEU A 94 7.72 13.28 -0.08
CA LEU A 94 8.04 12.43 -1.22
C LEU A 94 8.15 13.25 -2.51
N SER A 95 8.94 12.75 -3.46
CA SER A 95 9.01 13.28 -4.83
C SER A 95 7.87 12.77 -5.72
N THR A 96 7.31 11.60 -5.38
CA THR A 96 6.14 11.01 -6.04
C THR A 96 5.09 10.66 -5.00
N PRO A 97 3.79 10.90 -5.27
CA PRO A 97 2.74 10.67 -4.30
C PRO A 97 2.46 9.18 -4.12
N ILE A 98 2.07 8.81 -2.90
CA ILE A 98 1.35 7.56 -2.66
C ILE A 98 -0.13 7.85 -2.83
N TYR A 99 -0.78 7.18 -3.79
CA TYR A 99 -2.22 7.35 -4.00
C TYR A 99 -3.02 6.61 -2.93
N SER A 100 -4.00 7.29 -2.36
CA SER A 100 -4.86 6.71 -1.33
C SER A 100 -5.78 5.63 -1.88
N SER A 101 -6.00 4.57 -1.11
CA SER A 101 -6.87 3.45 -1.45
C SER A 101 -7.41 2.77 -0.21
N LYS A 102 -8.67 2.31 -0.24
CA LYS A 102 -9.27 1.51 0.85
C LYS A 102 -8.59 0.17 1.09
N MET A 103 -7.74 -0.28 0.17
CA MET A 103 -7.00 -1.54 0.26
C MET A 103 -5.48 -1.32 0.36
N GLY A 104 -5.06 -0.11 0.74
CA GLY A 104 -3.68 0.32 0.94
C GLY A 104 -3.60 1.49 1.92
N TRP A 105 -2.76 2.48 1.62
CA TRP A 105 -2.65 3.70 2.42
C TRP A 105 -3.89 4.58 2.29
N ILE A 106 -4.37 5.14 3.41
CA ILE A 106 -5.43 6.15 3.42
C ILE A 106 -5.26 7.08 4.62
N LYS A 107 -5.69 8.33 4.45
CA LYS A 107 -5.73 9.31 5.54
C LYS A 107 -6.98 9.09 6.39
N ASN A 108 -6.79 8.88 7.69
CA ASN A 108 -7.83 8.67 8.71
C ASN A 108 -8.18 9.99 9.42
N GLY A 109 -7.21 10.89 9.56
CA GLY A 109 -7.36 12.20 10.17
C GLY A 109 -6.22 13.12 9.74
N VAL A 110 -6.20 14.36 10.24
CA VAL A 110 -5.24 15.40 9.84
C VAL A 110 -3.79 14.90 9.81
N ASN A 111 -3.36 14.20 10.87
CA ASN A 111 -2.03 13.59 11.00
C ASN A 111 -2.09 12.08 11.25
N GLN A 112 -3.17 11.44 10.81
CA GLN A 112 -3.40 10.02 11.05
C GLN A 112 -3.57 9.29 9.72
N TYR A 113 -2.83 8.21 9.57
CA TYR A 113 -2.81 7.40 8.37
C TYR A 113 -3.10 5.95 8.74
N SER A 114 -3.65 5.20 7.81
CA SER A 114 -3.94 3.79 7.99
C SER A 114 -3.54 3.04 6.74
N PHE A 115 -2.89 1.89 6.91
CA PHE A 115 -2.60 0.97 5.84
C PHE A 115 -3.42 -0.30 5.98
N PHE A 116 -4.27 -0.62 5.01
CA PHE A 116 -5.12 -1.80 5.04
C PHE A 116 -4.42 -3.01 4.40
N LEU A 117 -4.06 -3.99 5.23
CA LEU A 117 -3.58 -5.30 4.77
C LEU A 117 -4.76 -6.06 4.14
N ASN A 118 -5.88 -6.10 4.86
CA ASN A 118 -7.17 -6.62 4.41
C ASN A 118 -8.32 -5.77 5.00
N PRO A 119 -9.58 -5.96 4.59
CA PRO A 119 -10.71 -5.15 5.06
C PRO A 119 -10.93 -5.15 6.59
N GLN A 120 -10.38 -6.14 7.31
CA GLN A 120 -10.52 -6.30 8.76
C GLN A 120 -9.25 -5.93 9.54
N LYS A 121 -8.11 -5.82 8.85
CA LYS A 121 -6.78 -5.64 9.45
C LYS A 121 -6.08 -4.46 8.80
N SER A 122 -5.88 -3.41 9.60
CA SER A 122 -5.10 -2.22 9.23
C SER A 122 -4.01 -1.92 10.25
N VAL A 123 -2.96 -1.25 9.79
CA VAL A 123 -1.91 -0.67 10.65
C VAL A 123 -2.15 0.82 10.71
N GLU A 124 -2.24 1.37 11.92
CA GLU A 124 -2.54 2.79 12.14
C GLU A 124 -1.28 3.55 12.50
N PHE A 125 -1.13 4.74 11.92
CA PHE A 125 0.02 5.62 12.10
C PHE A 125 -0.44 7.02 12.51
N ARG A 126 0.39 7.69 13.30
CA ARG A 126 0.25 9.11 13.64
C ARG A 126 1.57 9.82 13.42
N TYR A 127 1.51 10.92 12.67
CA TYR A 127 2.62 11.83 12.56
C TYR A 127 2.63 12.79 13.76
N GLU A 128 3.77 12.88 14.44
CA GLU A 128 3.98 13.75 15.60
C GLU A 128 5.46 14.12 15.70
N ASN A 129 5.75 15.43 15.78
CA ASN A 129 7.11 15.96 16.01
C ASN A 129 8.17 15.39 15.04
N GLY A 130 7.89 15.39 13.73
CA GLY A 130 8.84 14.90 12.72
C GLY A 130 8.97 13.36 12.67
N LEU A 131 8.18 12.63 13.44
CA LEU A 131 8.20 11.16 13.49
C LEU A 131 6.85 10.57 13.07
N LEU A 132 6.90 9.44 12.35
CA LEU A 132 5.73 8.64 12.04
C LEU A 132 5.62 7.50 13.05
N LYS A 133 4.80 7.67 14.08
CA LYS A 133 4.58 6.68 15.13
C LYS A 133 3.54 5.66 14.69
N CYS A 134 3.83 4.38 14.85
CA CYS A 134 2.81 3.34 14.73
C CYS A 134 1.97 3.26 16.02
N LEU A 135 0.65 3.23 15.87
CA LEU A 135 -0.31 3.22 16.98
C LEU A 135 -0.92 1.83 17.24
N LYS A 136 -1.26 1.10 16.18
CA LYS A 136 -1.91 -0.22 16.27
C LYS A 136 -1.33 -1.17 15.24
N ASN A 137 -1.30 -2.46 15.59
CA ASN A 137 -0.83 -3.56 14.74
C ASN A 137 0.61 -3.42 14.24
N CYS A 138 1.47 -2.79 15.06
CA CYS A 138 2.88 -2.52 14.74
C CYS A 138 3.76 -3.78 14.67
N LYS A 139 3.28 -4.91 15.21
CA LYS A 139 3.98 -6.20 15.11
C LYS A 139 4.24 -6.60 13.65
N GLU A 140 3.39 -6.17 12.73
CA GLU A 140 3.52 -6.45 11.30
C GLU A 140 4.73 -5.73 10.66
N LEU A 141 5.27 -4.69 11.31
CA LEU A 141 6.43 -3.96 10.81
C LEU A 141 7.77 -4.58 11.23
N LEU A 142 7.76 -5.45 12.25
CA LEU A 142 8.94 -6.18 12.76
C LEU A 142 9.31 -7.39 11.88
#